data_AF-A0A2V9WT50-F1
#
_entry.id   AF-A0A2V9WT50-F1
#
_cell.length_a   1.000
_cell.length_b   1.000
_cell.length_c   1.000
_cell.angle_alpha   90.00
_cell.angle_beta   90.00
_cell.angle_gamma   90.00
#
_symmetry.space_group_name_H-M   'P 1'
#
loop_
_entity.id
_entity.type
_entity.pdbx_description
1 polymer ?
#
loop_
_entity_poly.entity_id
_entity_poly.type
_entity_poly.pdbx_seq_one_letter_code
_entity_poly.pdbx_strand_id
1 'polypeptide(L)'
;MNRSSRLMTMVAVALTLLFTSGCNKLRARDQLNKGVQAYKNAKYEEAISRFQQAVSLDPGLLNARLYLATAFAQQYIPGADTEDNNRMAQQAIDQYKEVLKRDPKNINSVKGIAYLYLQMKKFDEAKEYYRKATELDPNDPEPYYSVAVIDWTQAYQPRMEERAKLGLKPEEPLKDI
;
A
#
# COMPACT_ATOMS: atom_id res chain seq x y z
N MET A 1 -12.28 13.63 52.10
CA MET A 1 -11.32 13.75 50.97
C MET A 1 -11.49 15.13 50.33
N ASN A 2 -10.54 16.05 50.55
CA ASN A 2 -10.68 17.47 50.20
C ASN A 2 -10.67 17.72 48.68
N ARG A 3 -11.51 18.65 48.23
CA ARG A 3 -11.72 19.02 46.81
C ARG A 3 -10.41 19.46 46.12
N SER A 4 -9.53 20.12 46.86
CA SER A 4 -8.18 20.53 46.43
C SER A 4 -7.25 19.34 46.17
N SER A 5 -7.29 18.31 47.03
CA SER A 5 -6.47 17.10 46.87
C SER A 5 -6.86 16.32 45.61
N ARG A 6 -8.16 16.23 45.29
CA ARG A 6 -8.67 15.62 44.04
C ARG A 6 -8.27 16.39 42.79
N LEU A 7 -8.26 17.72 42.86
CA LEU A 7 -7.85 18.57 41.73
C LEU A 7 -6.34 18.41 41.43
N MET A 8 -5.51 18.38 42.48
CA MET A 8 -4.07 18.16 42.35
C MET A 8 -3.74 16.77 41.77
N THR A 9 -4.47 15.72 42.17
CA THR A 9 -4.28 14.37 41.59
C THR A 9 -4.70 14.34 40.12
N MET A 10 -5.82 14.97 39.75
CA MET A 10 -6.24 15.05 38.34
C MET A 10 -5.23 15.80 37.47
N VAL A 11 -4.65 16.90 37.96
CA VAL A 11 -3.58 17.64 37.25
C VAL A 11 -2.31 16.80 37.11
N ALA A 12 -1.90 16.09 38.17
CA ALA A 12 -0.73 15.21 38.13
C ALA A 12 -0.90 14.05 37.15
N VAL A 13 -2.09 13.42 37.10
CA VAL A 13 -2.43 12.36 36.15
C VAL A 13 -2.48 12.90 34.71
N ALA A 14 -3.03 14.10 34.50
CA ALA A 14 -3.04 14.73 33.18
C ALA A 14 -1.62 15.05 32.67
N LEU A 15 -0.74 15.53 33.56
CA LEU A 15 0.66 15.80 33.22
C LEU A 15 1.43 14.52 32.86
N THR A 16 1.29 13.43 33.63
CA THR A 16 1.96 12.16 33.32
C THR A 16 1.47 11.53 32.01
N LEU A 17 0.17 11.65 31.70
CA LEU A 17 -0.38 11.22 30.41
C LEU A 17 0.17 12.02 29.21
N LEU A 18 0.37 13.33 29.38
CA LEU A 18 0.96 14.18 28.33
C LEU A 18 2.45 13.86 28.10
N PHE A 19 3.23 13.66 29.17
CA PHE A 19 4.65 13.31 29.08
C PHE A 19 4.87 11.92 28.43
N THR A 20 4.08 10.92 28.82
CA THR A 20 4.19 9.56 28.25
C THR A 20 3.80 9.52 26.76
N SER A 21 2.75 10.26 26.39
CA SER A 21 2.32 10.39 24.98
C SER A 21 3.39 11.07 24.12
N GLY A 22 4.04 12.12 24.64
CA GLY A 22 5.15 12.80 23.95
C GLY A 22 6.37 11.88 23.72
N CYS A 23 6.76 11.12 24.74
CA CYS A 23 7.84 10.13 24.65
C CYS A 23 7.55 9.04 23.63
N ASN A 24 6.31 8.54 23.54
CA ASN A 24 5.94 7.52 22.58
C ASN A 24 6.03 8.02 21.13
N LYS A 25 5.59 9.26 20.85
CA LYS A 25 5.72 9.87 19.51
C LYS A 25 7.19 10.04 19.07
N LEU A 26 8.07 10.42 20.00
CA LEU A 26 9.51 10.53 19.70
C LEU A 26 10.11 9.14 19.39
N ARG A 27 9.80 8.13 20.19
CA ARG A 27 10.23 6.75 19.94
C ARG A 27 9.67 6.19 18.63
N ALA A 28 8.43 6.52 18.28
CA ALA A 28 7.82 6.09 17.01
C ALA A 28 8.60 6.63 15.81
N ARG A 29 9.01 7.91 15.85
CA ARG A 29 9.83 8.53 14.80
C ARG A 29 11.24 7.94 14.73
N ASP A 30 11.85 7.61 15.86
CA ASP A 30 13.13 6.90 15.90
C ASP A 30 13.02 5.52 15.24
N GLN A 31 11.99 4.74 15.59
CA GLN A 31 11.74 3.44 14.94
C GLN A 31 11.47 3.60 13.44
N LEU A 32 10.71 4.63 13.03
CA LEU A 32 10.50 4.96 11.62
C LEU A 32 11.84 5.21 10.90
N ASN A 33 12.72 6.05 11.45
CA ASN A 33 14.01 6.35 10.83
C ASN A 33 14.89 5.11 10.69
N LYS A 34 14.94 4.26 11.72
CA LYS A 34 15.65 2.97 11.68
C LYS A 34 15.07 2.05 10.62
N GLY A 35 13.74 1.98 10.52
CA GLY A 35 13.06 1.21 9.48
C GLY A 35 13.38 1.72 8.07
N VAL A 36 13.38 3.04 7.85
CA VAL A 36 13.75 3.63 6.55
C VAL A 36 15.20 3.31 6.19
N GLN A 37 16.12 3.34 7.17
CA GLN A 37 17.51 2.95 6.95
C GLN A 37 17.63 1.46 6.58
N ALA A 38 16.96 0.58 7.28
CA ALA A 38 16.93 -0.86 6.97
C ALA A 38 16.36 -1.11 5.56
N TYR A 39 15.25 -0.45 5.22
CA TYR A 39 14.60 -0.55 3.91
C TYR A 39 15.54 -0.10 2.77
N LYS A 40 16.23 1.04 2.94
CA LYS A 40 17.22 1.53 1.96
C LYS A 40 18.37 0.56 1.74
N ASN A 41 18.70 -0.24 2.76
CA ASN A 41 19.71 -1.29 2.69
C ASN A 41 19.13 -2.65 2.26
N ALA A 42 17.91 -2.68 1.73
CA ALA A 42 17.17 -3.88 1.31
C ALA A 42 16.95 -4.93 2.42
N LYS A 43 17.06 -4.53 3.70
CA LYS A 43 16.78 -5.38 4.87
C LYS A 43 15.29 -5.27 5.22
N TYR A 44 14.44 -5.85 4.39
CA TYR A 44 13.00 -5.60 4.45
C TYR A 44 12.34 -6.17 5.72
N GLU A 45 12.77 -7.32 6.23
CA GLU A 45 12.21 -7.93 7.44
C GLU A 45 12.54 -7.08 8.68
N GLU A 46 13.77 -6.55 8.74
CA GLU A 46 14.16 -5.58 9.77
C GLU A 46 13.32 -4.30 9.63
N ALA A 47 13.17 -3.78 8.41
CA ALA A 47 12.36 -2.60 8.15
C ALA A 47 10.89 -2.78 8.61
N ILE A 48 10.27 -3.92 8.26
CA ILE A 48 8.91 -4.29 8.69
C ILE A 48 8.82 -4.26 10.23
N SER A 49 9.74 -4.92 10.93
CA SER A 49 9.76 -4.94 12.39
C SER A 49 9.85 -3.53 12.99
N ARG A 50 10.71 -2.67 12.44
CA ARG A 50 10.86 -1.27 12.87
C ARG A 50 9.61 -0.45 12.60
N PHE A 51 9.00 -0.59 11.43
CA PHE A 51 7.77 0.14 11.10
C PHE A 51 6.59 -0.34 11.93
N GLN A 52 6.47 -1.64 12.23
CA GLN A 52 5.46 -2.16 13.16
C GLN A 52 5.60 -1.55 14.56
N GLN A 53 6.82 -1.44 15.08
CA GLN A 53 7.08 -0.76 16.35
C GLN A 53 6.69 0.72 16.29
N ALA A 54 7.01 1.42 15.20
CA ALA A 54 6.62 2.81 15.00
C ALA A 54 5.09 2.99 15.01
N VAL A 55 4.36 2.13 14.29
CA VAL A 55 2.90 2.13 14.23
C VAL A 55 2.27 1.77 15.58
N SER A 56 2.87 0.86 16.35
CA SER A 56 2.40 0.50 17.69
C SER A 56 2.55 1.67 18.67
N LEU A 57 3.68 2.38 18.61
CA LEU A 57 3.98 3.53 19.47
C LEU A 57 3.15 4.78 19.12
N ASP A 58 2.90 5.01 17.83
CA ASP A 58 2.05 6.10 17.34
C ASP A 58 1.18 5.61 16.17
N PRO A 59 -0.03 5.08 16.43
CA PRO A 59 -0.93 4.60 15.38
C PRO A 59 -1.39 5.68 14.40
N GLY A 60 -1.25 6.97 14.76
CA GLY A 60 -1.57 8.13 13.94
C GLY A 60 -0.41 8.59 13.06
N LEU A 61 0.78 8.01 13.18
CA LEU A 61 1.92 8.30 12.31
C LEU A 61 1.73 7.64 10.94
N LEU A 62 0.90 8.24 10.09
CA LEU A 62 0.51 7.67 8.78
C LEU A 62 1.71 7.32 7.91
N ASN A 63 2.78 8.13 7.94
CA ASN A 63 4.00 7.83 7.18
C ASN A 63 4.62 6.49 7.59
N ALA A 64 4.64 6.14 8.88
CA ALA A 64 5.17 4.85 9.32
C ALA A 64 4.32 3.68 8.82
N ARG A 65 3.00 3.86 8.76
CA ARG A 65 2.10 2.87 8.18
C ARG A 65 2.26 2.74 6.67
N LEU A 66 2.46 3.85 5.97
CA LEU A 66 2.74 3.86 4.53
C LEU A 66 4.04 3.10 4.24
N TYR A 67 5.12 3.38 4.98
CA TYR A 67 6.37 2.64 4.83
C TYR A 67 6.25 1.16 5.20
N LEU A 68 5.44 0.81 6.20
CA LEU A 68 5.14 -0.59 6.52
C LEU A 68 4.45 -1.29 5.35
N ALA A 69 3.45 -0.65 4.74
CA ALA A 69 2.75 -1.18 3.58
C ALA A 69 3.70 -1.39 2.40
N THR A 70 4.57 -0.41 2.11
CA THR A 70 5.57 -0.52 1.05
C THR A 70 6.59 -1.63 1.33
N ALA A 71 7.03 -1.80 2.57
CA ALA A 71 7.96 -2.87 2.94
C ALA A 71 7.35 -4.27 2.76
N PHE A 72 6.07 -4.46 3.12
CA PHE A 72 5.35 -5.68 2.80
C PHE A 72 5.19 -5.88 1.28
N ALA A 73 4.87 -4.82 0.54
CA ALA A 73 4.72 -4.90 -0.91
C ALA A 73 6.01 -5.33 -1.61
N GLN A 74 7.19 -4.94 -1.10
CA GLN A 74 8.49 -5.37 -1.64
C GLN A 74 8.83 -6.82 -1.38
N GLN A 75 8.22 -7.43 -0.37
CA GLN A 75 8.38 -8.85 -0.07
C GLN A 75 7.44 -9.74 -0.91
N TYR A 76 6.49 -9.14 -1.61
CA TYR A 76 5.64 -9.86 -2.54
C TYR A 76 6.39 -10.18 -3.84
N ILE A 77 6.32 -11.44 -4.24
CA ILE A 77 6.93 -12.00 -5.45
C ILE A 77 5.81 -12.31 -6.45
N PRO A 78 5.70 -11.58 -7.57
CA PRO A 78 4.68 -11.85 -8.58
C PRO A 78 4.79 -13.28 -9.15
N GLY A 79 3.65 -13.96 -9.22
CA GLY A 79 3.56 -15.32 -9.77
C GLY A 79 3.91 -16.46 -8.81
N ALA A 80 4.43 -16.17 -7.60
CA ALA A 80 4.60 -17.18 -6.56
C ALA A 80 3.28 -17.39 -5.81
N ASP A 81 2.73 -18.60 -5.81
CA ASP A 81 1.52 -18.93 -5.06
C ASP A 81 1.87 -19.70 -3.78
N THR A 82 2.44 -18.98 -2.81
CA THR A 82 2.71 -19.51 -1.46
C THR A 82 1.90 -18.74 -0.43
N GLU A 83 1.57 -19.39 0.68
CA GLU A 83 0.85 -18.74 1.78
C GLU A 83 1.57 -17.48 2.29
N ASP A 84 2.89 -17.58 2.44
CA ASP A 84 3.73 -16.45 2.87
C ASP A 84 3.68 -15.29 1.89
N ASN A 85 3.78 -15.56 0.59
CA ASN A 85 3.74 -14.54 -0.44
C ASN A 85 2.37 -13.84 -0.48
N ASN A 86 1.29 -14.63 -0.47
CA ASN A 86 -0.07 -14.11 -0.44
C ASN A 86 -0.35 -13.28 0.83
N ARG A 87 0.22 -13.69 1.97
CA ARG A 87 0.15 -12.93 3.22
C ARG A 87 0.89 -11.60 3.11
N MET A 88 2.05 -11.53 2.48
CA MET A 88 2.78 -10.26 2.28
C MET A 88 1.96 -9.26 1.46
N ALA A 89 1.38 -9.70 0.33
CA ALA A 89 0.49 -8.85 -0.48
C ALA A 89 -0.72 -8.36 0.34
N GLN A 90 -1.38 -9.26 1.08
CA GLN A 90 -2.55 -8.89 1.86
C GLN A 90 -2.19 -7.90 2.98
N GLN A 91 -1.09 -8.12 3.70
CA GLN A 91 -0.62 -7.20 4.73
C GLN A 91 -0.31 -5.81 4.16
N ALA A 92 0.31 -5.74 2.98
CA ALA A 92 0.55 -4.47 2.30
C ALA A 92 -0.77 -3.74 1.97
N ILE A 93 -1.72 -4.43 1.33
CA ILE A 93 -3.04 -3.87 0.98
C ILE A 93 -3.77 -3.37 2.22
N ASP A 94 -3.78 -4.15 3.30
CA ASP A 94 -4.46 -3.78 4.54
C ASP A 94 -3.85 -2.51 5.16
N GLN A 95 -2.51 -2.41 5.21
CA GLN A 95 -1.86 -1.21 5.72
C GLN A 95 -2.12 0.02 4.84
N TYR A 96 -2.11 -0.11 3.52
CA TYR A 96 -2.50 0.98 2.62
C TYR A 96 -3.97 1.39 2.84
N LYS A 97 -4.89 0.44 3.02
CA LYS A 97 -6.30 0.74 3.32
C LYS A 97 -6.46 1.48 4.65
N GLU A 98 -5.69 1.12 5.66
CA GLU A 98 -5.66 1.86 6.94
C GLU A 98 -5.15 3.29 6.79
N VAL A 99 -4.17 3.54 5.90
CA VAL A 99 -3.78 4.92 5.54
C VAL A 99 -4.96 5.65 4.89
N LEU A 100 -5.62 5.02 3.90
CA LEU A 100 -6.76 5.60 3.19
C LEU A 100 -7.97 5.90 4.08
N LYS A 101 -8.17 5.17 5.19
CA LYS A 101 -9.21 5.49 6.18
C LYS A 101 -8.98 6.87 6.84
N ARG A 102 -7.73 7.33 6.91
CA ARG A 102 -7.34 8.59 7.58
C ARG A 102 -7.01 9.69 6.58
N ASP A 103 -6.42 9.32 5.46
CA ASP A 103 -6.11 10.19 4.33
C ASP A 103 -6.66 9.55 3.04
N PRO A 104 -7.95 9.76 2.73
CA PRO A 104 -8.60 9.14 1.56
C PRO A 104 -8.00 9.55 0.22
N LYS A 105 -7.20 10.63 0.17
CA LYS A 105 -6.56 11.15 -1.04
C LYS A 105 -5.08 10.79 -1.11
N ASN A 106 -4.61 9.85 -0.29
CA ASN A 106 -3.23 9.41 -0.30
C ASN A 106 -2.89 8.65 -1.60
N ILE A 107 -2.36 9.36 -2.60
CA ILE A 107 -2.08 8.81 -3.94
C ILE A 107 -1.14 7.59 -3.89
N ASN A 108 -0.13 7.60 -3.01
CA ASN A 108 0.81 6.49 -2.86
C ASN A 108 0.11 5.21 -2.39
N SER A 109 -0.86 5.32 -1.49
CA SER A 109 -1.65 4.18 -1.02
C SER A 109 -2.59 3.66 -2.10
N VAL A 110 -3.23 4.56 -2.86
CA VAL A 110 -4.09 4.18 -3.99
C VAL A 110 -3.29 3.42 -5.04
N LYS A 111 -2.14 3.97 -5.47
CA LYS A 111 -1.25 3.33 -6.46
C LYS A 111 -0.64 2.03 -5.95
N GLY A 112 -0.23 1.98 -4.67
CA GLY A 112 0.32 0.77 -4.05
C GLY A 112 -0.67 -0.40 -4.04
N ILE A 113 -1.95 -0.14 -3.73
CA ILE A 113 -3.01 -1.16 -3.82
C ILE A 113 -3.26 -1.58 -5.27
N ALA A 114 -3.38 -0.60 -6.19
CA ALA A 114 -3.59 -0.87 -7.61
C ALA A 114 -2.49 -1.78 -8.20
N TYR A 115 -1.24 -1.46 -7.88
CA TYR A 115 -0.07 -2.23 -8.28
C TYR A 115 -0.12 -3.67 -7.75
N LEU A 116 -0.41 -3.88 -6.47
CA LEU A 116 -0.50 -5.24 -5.90
C LEU A 116 -1.62 -6.04 -6.56
N TYR A 117 -2.80 -5.44 -6.77
CA TYR A 117 -3.88 -6.12 -7.50
C TYR A 117 -3.49 -6.47 -8.93
N LEU A 118 -2.76 -5.58 -9.63
CA LEU A 118 -2.23 -5.86 -10.95
C LEU A 118 -1.29 -7.07 -10.92
N GLN A 119 -0.32 -7.12 -10.00
CA GLN A 119 0.62 -8.25 -9.89
C GLN A 119 -0.08 -9.56 -9.52
N MET A 120 -1.15 -9.49 -8.71
CA MET A 120 -2.02 -10.62 -8.37
C MET A 120 -2.99 -11.01 -9.49
N LYS A 121 -2.94 -10.35 -10.66
CA LYS A 121 -3.86 -10.51 -11.81
C LYS A 121 -5.34 -10.27 -11.46
N LYS A 122 -5.59 -9.52 -10.39
CA LYS A 122 -6.91 -9.02 -9.98
C LYS A 122 -7.22 -7.73 -10.74
N PHE A 123 -7.47 -7.91 -12.05
CA PHE A 123 -7.47 -6.82 -13.02
C PHE A 123 -8.60 -5.81 -12.80
N ASP A 124 -9.78 -6.25 -12.38
CA ASP A 124 -10.91 -5.35 -12.15
C ASP A 124 -10.67 -4.47 -10.92
N GLU A 125 -10.19 -5.05 -9.83
CA GLU A 125 -9.81 -4.29 -8.63
C GLU A 125 -8.63 -3.35 -8.89
N ALA A 126 -7.64 -3.79 -9.68
CA ALA A 126 -6.53 -2.94 -10.10
C ALA A 126 -7.04 -1.73 -10.89
N LYS A 127 -7.92 -1.93 -11.87
CA LYS A 127 -8.52 -0.84 -12.67
C LYS A 127 -9.35 0.12 -11.81
N GLU A 128 -10.07 -0.37 -10.81
CA GLU A 128 -10.82 0.49 -9.89
C GLU A 128 -9.88 1.46 -9.14
N TYR A 129 -8.78 0.96 -8.59
CA TYR A 129 -7.81 1.80 -7.87
C TYR A 129 -6.99 2.70 -8.81
N TYR A 130 -6.63 2.23 -10.01
CA TYR A 130 -5.98 3.11 -11.00
C TYR A 130 -6.90 4.24 -11.46
N ARG A 131 -8.22 3.99 -11.61
CA ARG A 131 -9.18 5.06 -11.90
C ARG A 131 -9.22 6.09 -10.76
N LYS A 132 -9.27 5.65 -9.50
CA LYS A 132 -9.15 6.56 -8.35
C LYS A 132 -7.85 7.37 -8.41
N ALA A 133 -6.73 6.76 -8.82
CA ALA A 133 -5.47 7.50 -8.97
C ALA A 133 -5.56 8.57 -10.07
N THR A 134 -6.19 8.28 -11.22
CA THR A 134 -6.41 9.30 -12.28
C THR A 134 -7.33 10.44 -11.85
N GLU A 135 -8.28 10.19 -10.95
CA GLU A 135 -9.14 11.25 -10.39
C GLU A 135 -8.38 12.15 -9.40
N LEU A 136 -7.40 11.60 -8.67
CA LEU A 136 -6.58 12.31 -7.70
C LEU A 136 -5.44 13.11 -8.35
N ASP A 137 -4.80 12.55 -9.37
CA ASP A 137 -3.78 13.21 -10.18
C ASP A 137 -3.97 12.88 -11.67
N PRO A 138 -4.73 13.72 -12.40
CA PRO A 138 -5.00 13.51 -13.81
C PRO A 138 -3.76 13.60 -14.72
N ASN A 139 -2.66 14.20 -14.22
CA ASN A 139 -1.43 14.41 -15.00
C ASN A 139 -0.39 13.31 -14.78
N ASP A 140 -0.61 12.41 -13.81
CA ASP A 140 0.24 11.24 -13.61
C ASP A 140 -0.01 10.22 -14.74
N PRO A 141 0.97 9.93 -15.62
CA PRO A 141 0.77 8.99 -16.71
C PRO A 141 0.73 7.53 -16.24
N GLU A 142 1.24 7.21 -15.05
CA GLU A 142 1.41 5.83 -14.58
C GLU A 142 0.08 5.06 -14.51
N PRO A 143 -1.01 5.58 -13.89
CA PRO A 143 -2.28 4.87 -13.84
C PRO A 143 -2.90 4.58 -15.22
N TYR A 144 -2.80 5.52 -16.16
CA TYR A 144 -3.29 5.33 -17.53
C TYR A 144 -2.52 4.23 -18.25
N TYR A 145 -1.18 4.25 -18.13
CA TYR A 145 -0.34 3.20 -18.67
C TYR A 145 -0.67 1.83 -18.08
N SER A 146 -0.88 1.75 -16.75
CA SER A 146 -1.24 0.50 -16.10
C SER A 146 -2.60 -0.05 -16.56
N VAL A 147 -3.62 0.81 -16.73
CA VAL A 147 -4.91 0.39 -17.29
C VAL A 147 -4.76 -0.13 -18.72
N ALA A 148 -3.98 0.56 -19.56
CA ALA A 148 -3.71 0.11 -20.92
C ALA A 148 -3.00 -1.27 -20.96
N VAL A 149 -2.05 -1.51 -20.04
CA VAL A 149 -1.39 -2.82 -19.89
C VAL A 149 -2.38 -3.90 -19.48
N ILE A 150 -3.31 -3.60 -18.57
CA ILE A 150 -4.36 -4.54 -18.16
C ILE A 150 -5.25 -4.89 -19.36
N ASP A 151 -5.78 -3.89 -20.05
CA ASP A 151 -6.69 -4.10 -21.18
C ASP A 151 -6.00 -4.83 -22.33
N TRP A 152 -4.74 -4.49 -22.63
CA TRP A 152 -3.92 -5.24 -23.58
C TRP A 152 -3.76 -6.70 -23.16
N THR A 153 -3.45 -6.95 -21.89
CA THR A 153 -3.27 -8.32 -21.37
C THR A 153 -4.56 -9.14 -21.49
N GLN A 154 -5.71 -8.55 -21.16
CA GLN A 154 -7.02 -9.22 -21.25
C GLN A 154 -7.48 -9.43 -22.70
N ALA A 155 -7.15 -8.52 -23.62
CA ALA A 155 -7.59 -8.60 -25.01
C ALA A 155 -6.63 -9.42 -25.90
N TYR A 156 -5.32 -9.43 -25.60
CA TYR A 156 -4.32 -9.97 -26.51
C TYR A 156 -4.51 -11.48 -26.76
N GLN A 157 -4.58 -12.30 -25.70
CA GLN A 157 -4.71 -13.75 -25.88
C GLN A 157 -6.03 -14.14 -26.57
N PRO A 158 -7.21 -13.67 -26.15
CA PRO A 158 -8.46 -13.95 -26.86
C PRO A 158 -8.42 -13.53 -28.33
N ARG A 159 -7.85 -12.35 -28.62
CA ARG A 159 -7.67 -11.89 -30.00
C ARG A 159 -6.80 -12.86 -30.79
N MET A 160 -5.70 -13.33 -30.22
CA MET A 160 -4.77 -14.24 -30.89
C MET A 160 -5.38 -15.62 -31.14
N GLU A 161 -6.17 -16.13 -30.20
CA GLU A 161 -6.91 -17.39 -30.33
C GLU A 161 -7.95 -17.32 -31.47
N GLU A 162 -8.73 -16.24 -31.54
CA GLU A 162 -9.71 -16.07 -32.62
C GLU A 162 -9.05 -15.94 -33.99
N ARG A 163 -7.91 -15.24 -34.08
CA ARG A 163 -7.15 -15.13 -35.33
C ARG A 163 -6.61 -16.48 -35.78
N ALA A 164 -6.11 -17.30 -34.86
CA ALA A 164 -5.66 -18.65 -35.16
C ALA A 164 -6.81 -19.53 -35.71
N LYS A 165 -8.03 -19.42 -35.17
CA LYS A 165 -9.21 -20.12 -35.69
C LYS A 165 -9.56 -19.72 -37.12
N LEU A 166 -9.29 -18.47 -37.49
CA LEU A 166 -9.44 -17.95 -38.85
C LEU A 166 -8.26 -18.28 -39.77
N GLY A 167 -7.23 -18.99 -39.28
CA GLY A 167 -6.01 -19.29 -40.04
C GLY A 167 -5.12 -18.06 -40.28
N LEU A 168 -5.35 -16.96 -39.57
CA LEU A 168 -4.63 -15.70 -39.73
C LEU A 168 -3.35 -15.67 -38.89
N LYS A 169 -2.26 -15.15 -39.48
CA LYS A 169 -1.03 -14.83 -38.72
C LYS A 169 -1.25 -13.64 -37.78
N PRO A 170 -0.43 -13.38 -36.73
CA PRO A 170 -0.66 -12.28 -35.79
C PRO A 170 -0.79 -10.89 -36.43
N GLU A 171 -0.08 -10.64 -37.53
CA GLU A 171 0.00 -9.33 -38.20
C GLU A 171 -0.92 -9.21 -39.43
N GLU A 172 -1.56 -10.30 -39.87
CA GLU A 172 -2.37 -10.32 -41.10
C GLU A 172 -3.63 -9.45 -40.97
N PRO A 173 -3.88 -8.48 -41.87
CA PRO A 173 -5.09 -7.66 -41.77
C PRO A 173 -6.34 -8.55 -41.85
N LEU A 174 -7.39 -8.17 -41.11
CA LEU A 174 -8.70 -8.77 -41.34
C LEU A 174 -9.10 -8.45 -42.78
N LYS A 175 -9.38 -9.48 -43.58
CA LYS A 175 -9.95 -9.26 -44.92
C LYS A 175 -11.33 -8.64 -44.72
N ASP A 176 -11.70 -7.67 -45.55
CA ASP A 176 -13.05 -7.10 -45.52
C ASP A 176 -14.06 -8.26 -45.60
N ILE A 177 -14.89 -8.39 -44.56
CA ILE A 177 -15.89 -9.47 -44.40
C ILE A 177 -17.17 -9.05 -45.11
#